data_AF-A0A183DFR9-F1
#
_entry.id   AF-A0A183DFR9-F1
#
_cell.length_a   1.000
_cell.length_b   1.000
_cell.length_c   1.000
_cell.angle_alpha   90.00
_cell.angle_beta   90.00
_cell.angle_gamma   90.00
#
_symmetry.space_group_name_H-M   'P 1'
#
loop_
_entity.id
_entity.type
_entity.pdbx_description
1 polymer ?
#
loop_
_entity_poly.entity_id
_entity_poly.type
_entity_poly.pdbx_seq_one_letter_code
_entity_poly.pdbx_strand_id
1 'polypeptide(L)'
;MVAGDYVKNVYDVTVGYSDGIVSSELEILLKGRFPHSVHFDIKWYKENELPSDEHELAIWLTKLWNDKEHRLEKFYKADITERMFLPSGKKHVWPELT
;
A
#
# COMPACT_ATOMS: atom_id res chain seq x y z
N MET A 1 -21.32 -3.88 26.41
CA MET A 1 -19.87 -3.92 26.14
C MET A 1 -19.69 -3.25 24.79
N VAL A 2 -19.21 -2.01 24.74
CA VAL A 2 -19.09 -1.24 23.49
C VAL A 2 -17.64 -1.34 23.07
N ALA A 3 -17.35 -2.14 22.04
CA ALA A 3 -16.01 -2.29 21.50
C ALA A 3 -15.60 -1.00 20.75
N GLY A 4 -15.04 -0.06 21.50
CA GLY A 4 -13.86 0.73 21.13
C GLY A 4 -13.85 1.54 19.83
N ASP A 5 -14.21 2.82 19.94
CA ASP A 5 -13.99 3.90 18.96
C ASP A 5 -12.49 4.30 18.84
N TYR A 6 -11.57 3.32 18.79
CA TYR A 6 -10.12 3.57 18.86
C TYR A 6 -9.47 3.73 17.48
N VAL A 7 -10.09 3.21 16.41
CA VAL A 7 -9.54 3.25 15.05
C VAL A 7 -10.19 4.38 14.27
N LYS A 8 -9.47 5.50 14.13
CA LYS A 8 -9.97 6.68 13.40
C LYS A 8 -9.82 6.55 11.89
N ASN A 9 -8.68 6.03 11.43
CA ASN A 9 -8.35 5.89 10.02
C ASN A 9 -7.56 4.61 9.80
N VAL A 10 -7.79 3.98 8.65
CA VAL A 10 -7.02 2.83 8.16
C VAL A 10 -6.20 3.28 6.97
N TYR A 11 -4.89 3.02 7.00
CA TYR A 11 -3.97 3.33 5.92
C TYR A 11 -3.57 2.04 5.21
N ASP A 12 -3.99 1.91 3.95
CA ASP A 12 -3.46 0.90 3.03
C ASP A 12 -2.16 1.44 2.44
N VAL A 13 -1.04 0.80 2.79
CA VAL A 13 0.30 1.16 2.30
C VAL A 13 0.83 0.02 1.47
N THR A 14 1.16 0.33 0.22
CA THR A 14 1.82 -0.59 -0.71
C THR A 14 3.18 -0.02 -1.09
N VAL A 15 4.23 -0.82 -0.88
CA VAL A 15 5.61 -0.45 -1.14
C VAL A 15 6.17 -1.38 -2.20
N GLY A 16 6.76 -0.80 -3.24
CA GLY A 16 7.35 -1.50 -4.37
C GLY A 16 8.81 -1.11 -4.54
N TYR A 17 9.67 -2.11 -4.71
CA TYR A 17 11.11 -1.92 -4.84
C TYR A 17 11.54 -2.23 -6.27
N SER A 18 12.32 -1.35 -6.90
CA SER A 18 12.73 -1.56 -8.30
C SER A 18 13.64 -2.77 -8.48
N ASP A 19 14.57 -3.01 -7.56
CA ASP A 19 15.72 -3.91 -7.80
C ASP A 19 15.45 -5.38 -7.45
N GLY A 20 14.30 -5.66 -6.84
CA GLY A 20 13.90 -7.03 -6.48
C GLY A 20 12.93 -7.05 -5.30
N ILE A 21 12.38 -8.23 -5.04
CA ILE A 21 11.50 -8.45 -3.89
C ILE A 21 12.39 -8.59 -2.65
N VAL A 22 12.38 -7.57 -1.80
CA VAL A 22 13.01 -7.64 -0.47
C VAL A 22 12.03 -8.31 0.50
N SER A 23 12.49 -9.34 1.20
CA SER A 23 11.65 -10.08 2.15
C SER A 23 11.41 -9.31 3.45
N SER A 24 12.27 -8.33 3.78
CA SER A 24 12.10 -7.44 4.92
C SER A 24 12.82 -6.11 4.71
N GLU A 25 12.25 -5.01 5.21
CA GLU A 25 12.89 -3.69 5.28
C GLU A 25 14.16 -3.71 6.14
N LEU A 26 14.23 -4.59 7.15
CA LEU A 26 15.43 -4.78 7.96
C LEU A 26 16.59 -5.32 7.14
N GLU A 27 16.35 -6.14 6.11
CA GLU A 27 17.43 -6.62 5.25
C GLU A 27 18.06 -5.50 4.43
N ILE A 28 17.28 -4.48 4.04
CA ILE A 28 17.81 -3.29 3.37
C ILE A 28 18.76 -2.55 4.33
N LEU A 29 18.30 -2.31 5.56
CA LEU A 29 19.06 -1.59 6.58
C LEU A 29 20.32 -2.36 7.02
N LEU A 30 20.22 -3.68 7.18
CA LEU A 30 21.30 -4.52 7.67
C LEU A 30 22.31 -4.92 6.59
N LYS A 31 21.85 -5.17 5.35
CA LYS A 31 22.72 -5.62 4.24
C LYS A 31 23.22 -4.48 3.36
N GLY A 32 22.73 -3.26 3.56
CA GLY A 32 23.14 -2.07 2.79
C GLY A 32 22.81 -2.15 1.29
N ARG A 33 21.91 -3.07 0.89
CA ARG A 33 21.43 -3.19 -0.48
C ARG A 33 20.22 -2.28 -0.65
N PHE A 34 20.50 -0.99 -0.87
CA PHE A 34 19.45 -0.03 -1.14
C PHE A 34 18.92 -0.21 -2.56
N PRO A 35 17.60 -0.32 -2.73
CA PRO A 35 16.98 -0.29 -4.04
C PRO A 35 17.22 1.08 -4.67
N HIS A 36 17.42 1.10 -5.99
CA HIS A 36 17.61 2.28 -6.81
C HIS A 36 16.41 3.23 -6.72
N SER A 37 15.20 2.69 -6.58
CA SER A 37 13.98 3.46 -6.33
C SER A 37 12.98 2.71 -5.45
N VAL A 38 12.27 3.48 -4.61
CA VAL A 38 11.17 2.99 -3.76
C VAL A 38 9.90 3.70 -4.18
N HIS A 39 8.87 2.93 -4.47
CA HIS A 39 7.57 3.42 -4.91
C HIS A 39 6.55 3.20 -3.80
N PHE A 40 5.75 4.22 -3.50
CA PHE A 40 4.71 4.17 -2.47
C PHE A 40 3.35 4.44 -3.11
N ASP A 41 2.39 3.55 -2.85
CA ASP A 41 0.96 3.78 -3.09
C ASP A 41 0.26 3.75 -1.73
N ILE A 42 -0.25 4.90 -1.32
CA ILE A 42 -0.86 5.11 -0.01
C ILE A 42 -2.30 5.54 -0.21
N LYS A 43 -3.23 4.81 0.41
CA LYS A 43 -4.65 5.13 0.41
C LYS A 43 -5.18 5.11 1.83
N TRP A 44 -5.86 6.17 2.24
CA TRP A 44 -6.52 6.23 3.54
C TRP A 44 -8.02 5.96 3.41
N TYR A 45 -8.57 5.33 4.45
CA TYR A 45 -10.00 5.10 4.63
C TYR A 45 -10.39 5.65 6.00
N LYS A 46 -11.45 6.45 6.05
CA LYS A 46 -11.99 6.96 7.32
C LYS A 46 -12.83 5.89 8.01
N GLU A 47 -13.03 6.04 9.33
CA GLU A 47 -13.89 5.13 10.12
C GLU A 47 -15.28 4.93 9.47
N ASN A 48 -15.87 6.00 8.93
CA ASN A 48 -17.20 5.97 8.30
C ASN A 48 -17.24 5.22 6.95
N GLU A 49 -16.10 4.90 6.35
CA GLU A 49 -16.00 4.16 5.09
C GLU A 49 -15.82 2.65 5.31
N LEU A 50 -15.61 2.23 6.56
CA LEU A 50 -15.41 0.84 6.94
C LEU A 50 -16.75 0.13 7.17
N PRO A 51 -16.89 -1.15 6.78
CA PRO A 51 -18.04 -1.96 7.15
C PRO A 51 -18.12 -2.12 8.68
N SER A 52 -19.32 -1.97 9.25
CA SER A 52 -19.56 -2.14 10.69
C SER A 52 -19.68 -3.61 11.11
N ASP A 53 -20.04 -4.49 10.18
CA ASP A 53 -20.15 -5.93 10.41
C ASP A 53 -18.80 -6.63 10.23
N GLU A 54 -18.48 -7.56 11.15
CA GLU A 54 -17.19 -8.26 11.16
C GLU A 54 -16.97 -9.11 9.89
N HIS A 55 -18.01 -9.76 9.40
CA HIS A 55 -17.93 -10.60 8.21
C HIS A 55 -17.77 -9.74 6.95
N GLU A 56 -18.49 -8.63 6.86
CA GLU A 56 -18.31 -7.65 5.76
C GLU A 56 -16.92 -7.01 5.80
N LEU A 57 -16.39 -6.72 6.99
CA LEU A 57 -15.04 -6.17 7.15
C LEU A 57 -13.97 -7.18 6.69
N ALA A 58 -14.12 -8.47 7.02
CA ALA A 58 -13.21 -9.52 6.56
C ALA A 58 -13.20 -9.66 5.02
N ILE A 59 -14.38 -9.58 4.40
CA ILE A 59 -14.51 -9.57 2.93
C ILE A 59 -13.81 -8.33 2.35
N TRP A 60 -14.04 -7.16 2.93
CA TRP A 60 -13.42 -5.91 2.49
C TRP A 60 -11.90 -5.95 2.58
N LEU A 61 -11.34 -6.43 3.70
CA LEU A 61 -9.90 -6.61 3.88
C LEU A 61 -9.32 -7.59 2.86
N THR A 62 -10.00 -8.70 2.63
CA THR A 62 -9.57 -9.71 1.64
C THR A 62 -9.54 -9.12 0.23
N LYS A 63 -10.55 -8.31 -0.11
CA LYS A 63 -10.59 -7.60 -1.39
C LYS A 63 -9.45 -6.60 -1.52
N LEU A 64 -9.18 -5.78 -0.50
CA LEU A 64 -8.06 -4.85 -0.50
C LEU A 64 -6.72 -5.56 -0.70
N TRP A 65 -6.51 -6.65 0.03
CA TRP A 65 -5.31 -7.46 -0.12
C TRP A 65 -5.17 -8.02 -1.54
N ASN A 66 -6.24 -8.58 -2.09
CA ASN A 66 -6.22 -9.11 -3.46
C ASN A 66 -5.93 -8.02 -4.50
N ASP A 67 -6.53 -6.84 -4.36
CA ASP A 67 -6.27 -5.70 -5.24
C ASP A 67 -4.81 -5.23 -5.13
N LYS A 68 -4.22 -5.29 -3.93
CA LYS A 68 -2.81 -4.97 -3.68
C LYS A 68 -1.88 -6.00 -4.34
N GLU A 69 -2.17 -7.29 -4.23
CA GLU A 69 -1.39 -8.34 -4.90
C GLU A 69 -1.40 -8.15 -6.42
N HIS A 70 -2.56 -7.83 -7.02
CA HIS A 70 -2.63 -7.53 -8.45
C HIS A 70 -1.82 -6.28 -8.85
N ARG A 71 -1.76 -5.25 -7.99
CA ARG A 71 -0.91 -4.06 -8.24
C ARG A 71 0.57 -4.40 -8.17
N LEU A 72 0.98 -5.16 -7.16
CA LEU A 72 2.36 -5.62 -7.02
C LEU A 72 2.78 -6.53 -8.17
N GLU A 73 1.91 -7.44 -8.59
CA GLU A 73 2.15 -8.31 -9.73
C GLU A 73 2.43 -7.51 -11.00
N LYS A 74 1.59 -6.51 -11.31
CA LYS A 74 1.78 -5.61 -12.45
C LYS A 74 3.08 -4.81 -12.34
N PHE A 75 3.39 -4.31 -11.15
CA PHE A 75 4.61 -3.55 -10.88
C PHE A 75 5.87 -4.39 -11.14
N TYR A 76 5.93 -5.63 -10.65
CA TYR A 76 7.09 -6.49 -10.83
C TYR A 76 7.18 -7.12 -12.23
N LYS A 77 6.07 -7.25 -12.97
CA LYS A 77 6.05 -7.65 -14.38
C LYS A 77 6.56 -6.55 -15.33
N ALA A 78 6.50 -5.28 -14.92
CA ALA A 78 7.03 -4.17 -15.71
C ALA A 78 8.57 -4.17 -15.73
N ASP A 79 9.12 -3.55 -16.77
CA ASP A 79 10.57 -3.34 -16.91
C ASP A 79 11.10 -2.55 -15.71
N ILE A 80 12.28 -2.93 -15.21
CA ILE A 80 12.90 -2.34 -14.02
C ILE A 80 13.06 -0.81 -14.12
N THR A 81 13.25 -0.29 -15.35
CA THR A 81 13.43 1.13 -15.63
C THR A 81 12.11 1.91 -15.66
N GLU A 82 10.99 1.23 -15.82
CA GLU A 82 9.65 1.82 -15.97
C GLU A 82 8.69 1.46 -14.84
N ARG A 83 9.15 0.73 -13.81
CA ARG A 83 8.30 0.33 -12.68
C ARG A 83 7.78 1.57 -11.96
N MET A 84 6.46 1.73 -11.96
CA MET A 84 5.75 2.77 -11.24
C MET A 84 4.38 2.23 -10.84
N PHE A 85 3.92 2.56 -9.62
CA PHE A 85 2.54 2.28 -9.27
C PHE A 85 1.59 3.21 -10.02
N LEU A 86 0.57 2.62 -10.65
CA LEU A 86 -0.61 3.38 -11.03
C LEU A 86 -1.35 3.76 -9.73
N PRO A 87 -1.72 5.05 -9.57
CA PRO A 87 -2.35 5.49 -8.33
C PRO A 87 -3.67 4.74 -8.11
N SER A 88 -3.81 4.10 -6.94
CA SER A 88 -5.03 3.37 -6.57
C SER A 88 -6.22 4.28 -6.24
N GLY A 89 -5.97 5.59 -6.14
CA GLY A 89 -6.96 6.64 -5.85
C GLY A 89 -6.63 7.97 -6.53
N LYS A 90 -7.15 9.08 -5.96
CA LYS A 90 -6.82 10.42 -6.46
C LYS A 90 -5.32 10.66 -6.26
N LYS A 91 -4.60 10.92 -7.36
CA LYS A 91 -3.18 11.24 -7.33
C LYS A 91 -2.97 12.52 -6.53
N HIS A 92 -2.39 12.40 -5.34
CA HIS A 92 -1.89 13.54 -4.60
C HIS A 92 -0.44 13.78 -5.03
N VAL A 93 -0.19 14.91 -5.69
CA VAL A 93 1.15 15.30 -6.16
C VAL A 93 1.72 16.27 -5.15
N TRP A 94 2.82 15.88 -4.50
CA TRP A 94 3.61 16.78 -3.68
C TRP A 94 4.75 17.38 -4.53
N PRO A 95 5.08 18.68 -4.42
CA PRO A 95 4.44 19.69 -3.58
C PRO A 95 3.17 20.22 -4.22
N GLU A 96 2.29 20.77 -3.40
CA GLU A 96 1.27 21.68 -3.90
C GLU A 96 2.00 22.88 -4.49
N LEU A 97 2.09 22.97 -5.82
CA LEU A 97 2.63 24.13 -6.52
C LEU A 97 1.80 25.33 -6.08
N THR A 98 2.40 26.17 -5.24
CA THR A 98 1.84 27.45 -4.79
C THR A 98 2.04 28.52 -5.84
#